data_AF-A0A2L0GM02-F1
#
_entry.id   AF-A0A2L0GM02-F1
#
_cell.length_a   1.000
_cell.length_b   1.000
_cell.length_c   1.000
_cell.angle_alpha   90.00
_cell.angle_beta   90.00
_cell.angle_gamma   90.00
#
_symmetry.space_group_name_H-M   'P 1'
#
loop_
_entity.id
_entity.type
_entity.pdbx_description
1 polymer ?
#
loop_
_entity_poly.entity_id
_entity_poly.type
_entity_poly.pdbx_seq_one_letter_code
_entity_poly.pdbx_strand_id
1 'polypeptide(L)'
;MSEWIGLARASLGAAREYAEQVRAVAGQVVAPDGVPQPALIAREQHRLHGMAWIAATITALEATLDWAVRAEHDGAFGEIEALTLRIGFGEYLAQITSGVPMSAHEVVRPSAFGLESAARNLAAHPATARLLAEGSTPETRARCAALLADGVRPCEALGDQTLDLVRESFRAFTAEKITPFAHQWHLADALIPDAVIAEMAALGVFGVCIPESHGGLGLGKLAMAVVSEELSRGWICAGSLGTRSEIAGELIGENGTDEQKARWLPRIADGSCLPTAVFTEPDTGSDLAAVRTRGERQSDGSWRVTGAKTWITHAARADLMTMLVRTDPGEAGYAGLSMLLAEKTRGTDAVPFPDAGIEGSEIEVLGYRGMKEYALGFDGFAVAADGLLGGREGQGFKQLMRTFEGARIQTAARAVGVAWNAFDLALDYALSRKQFGESLVAFPRVADKLSLMAAETVMARELTYFAARAKDRRSRCDIEAGMAKLLAARAAWSAADNAVQIHGGNGYALEYPISRVLCDARILNIFEGAAEIQAQVIGRGLLDAQRRAAAA
;
A
#
# COMPACT_ATOMS: atom_id res chain seq x y z
N MET A 1 -5.17 32.05 6.25
CA MET A 1 -5.75 30.80 6.76
C MET A 1 -7.22 30.78 6.42
N SER A 2 -7.56 30.01 5.40
CA SER A 2 -8.93 29.71 4.97
C SER A 2 -9.76 29.29 6.18
N GLU A 3 -11.01 29.74 6.22
CA GLU A 3 -11.96 29.38 7.27
C GLU A 3 -12.05 27.85 7.45
N TRP A 4 -12.05 27.10 6.34
CA TRP A 4 -12.14 25.64 6.36
C TRP A 4 -10.89 24.97 6.95
N ILE A 5 -9.71 25.53 6.72
CA ILE A 5 -8.46 25.06 7.35
C ILE A 5 -8.52 25.30 8.87
N GLY A 6 -9.04 26.47 9.29
CA GLY A 6 -9.27 26.78 10.70
C GLY A 6 -10.23 25.79 11.38
N LEU A 7 -11.36 25.50 10.73
CA LEU A 7 -12.35 24.53 11.23
C LEU A 7 -11.79 23.11 11.29
N ALA A 8 -11.11 22.66 10.23
CA ALA A 8 -10.47 21.35 10.18
C ALA A 8 -9.45 21.19 11.32
N ARG A 9 -8.59 22.19 11.54
CA ARG A 9 -7.62 22.22 12.65
C ARG A 9 -8.30 22.14 14.01
N ALA A 10 -9.37 22.89 14.24
CA ALA A 10 -10.09 22.89 15.50
C ALA A 10 -10.81 21.55 15.75
N SER A 11 -11.38 20.92 14.72
CA SER A 11 -12.06 19.62 14.84
C SER A 11 -11.11 18.47 15.20
N LEU A 12 -9.87 18.50 14.70
CA LEU A 12 -8.86 17.47 14.99
C LEU A 12 -8.47 17.40 16.47
N GLY A 13 -8.48 18.52 17.19
CA GLY A 13 -8.25 18.52 18.65
C GLY A 13 -9.22 17.60 19.37
N ALA A 14 -10.53 17.81 19.14
CA ALA A 14 -11.58 16.99 19.70
C ALA A 14 -11.53 15.53 19.21
N ALA A 15 -11.18 15.30 17.93
CA ALA A 15 -11.07 13.95 17.38
C ALA A 15 -9.92 13.15 18.04
N ARG A 16 -8.79 13.80 18.32
CA ARG A 16 -7.66 13.19 19.06
C ARG A 16 -8.05 12.81 20.48
N GLU A 17 -8.77 13.68 21.18
CA GLU A 17 -9.28 13.38 22.53
C GLU A 17 -10.22 12.17 22.52
N TYR A 18 -11.07 12.04 21.49
CA TYR A 18 -11.91 10.86 21.30
C TYR A 18 -11.06 9.60 21.02
N ALA A 19 -10.04 9.70 20.19
CA ALA A 19 -9.13 8.58 19.89
C ALA A 19 -8.38 8.08 21.13
N GLU A 20 -7.94 8.97 22.01
CA GLU A 20 -7.30 8.59 23.28
C GLU A 20 -8.27 7.86 24.21
N GLN A 21 -9.54 8.27 24.26
CA GLN A 21 -10.58 7.54 25.01
C GLN A 21 -10.82 6.15 24.43
N VAL A 22 -10.94 6.03 23.10
CA VAL A 22 -11.07 4.74 22.41
C VAL A 22 -9.87 3.85 22.72
N ARG A 23 -8.65 4.40 22.68
CA ARG A 23 -7.42 3.67 22.99
C ARG A 23 -7.36 3.21 24.43
N ALA A 24 -7.74 4.07 25.38
CA ALA A 24 -7.80 3.71 26.80
C ALA A 24 -8.76 2.55 27.05
N VAL A 25 -9.98 2.59 26.47
CA VAL A 25 -10.95 1.49 26.60
C VAL A 25 -10.43 0.20 25.97
N ALA A 26 -9.91 0.27 24.74
CA ALA A 26 -9.35 -0.90 24.08
C ALA A 26 -8.19 -1.51 24.88
N GLY A 27 -7.30 -0.66 25.41
CA GLY A 27 -6.17 -1.05 26.25
C GLY A 27 -6.60 -1.73 27.55
N GLN A 28 -7.59 -1.19 28.27
CA GLN A 28 -8.14 -1.83 29.48
C GLN A 28 -8.69 -3.24 29.20
N VAL A 29 -9.29 -3.43 28.02
CA VAL A 29 -9.91 -4.70 27.62
C VAL A 29 -8.86 -5.75 27.23
N VAL A 30 -7.81 -5.38 26.49
CA VAL A 30 -6.81 -6.36 26.00
C VAL A 30 -5.54 -6.44 26.84
N ALA A 31 -5.30 -5.45 27.69
CA ALA A 31 -4.12 -5.30 28.53
C ALA A 31 -4.51 -4.80 29.94
N PRO A 32 -5.37 -5.51 30.69
CA PRO A 32 -5.88 -5.03 31.99
C PRO A 32 -4.78 -4.76 33.02
N ASP A 33 -3.68 -5.54 32.96
CA ASP A 33 -2.51 -5.39 33.83
C ASP A 33 -1.39 -4.55 33.19
N GLY A 34 -1.71 -3.80 32.14
CA GLY A 34 -0.75 -3.00 31.37
C GLY A 34 0.11 -3.79 30.38
N VAL A 35 -0.04 -5.12 30.29
CA VAL A 35 0.62 -5.96 29.28
C VAL A 35 -0.44 -6.59 28.36
N PRO A 36 -0.37 -6.41 27.03
CA PRO A 36 -1.33 -7.02 26.12
C PRO A 36 -1.30 -8.55 26.19
N GLN A 37 -2.46 -9.16 26.45
CA GLN A 37 -2.60 -10.60 26.62
C GLN A 37 -3.10 -11.26 25.32
N PRO A 38 -2.40 -12.25 24.75
CA PRO A 38 -2.76 -12.85 23.46
C PRO A 38 -4.20 -13.39 23.38
N ALA A 39 -4.68 -14.04 24.45
CA ALA A 39 -6.04 -14.59 24.49
C ALA A 39 -7.12 -13.48 24.48
N LEU A 40 -6.89 -12.36 25.19
CA LEU A 40 -7.81 -11.23 25.18
C LEU A 40 -7.78 -10.50 23.84
N ILE A 41 -6.59 -10.31 23.26
CA ILE A 41 -6.43 -9.76 21.92
C ILE A 41 -7.24 -10.55 20.89
N ALA A 42 -7.16 -11.89 20.93
CA ALA A 42 -7.89 -12.75 20.00
C ALA A 42 -9.40 -12.65 20.21
N ARG A 43 -9.87 -12.61 21.47
CA ARG A 43 -11.31 -12.49 21.79
C ARG A 43 -11.88 -11.12 21.43
N GLU A 44 -11.10 -10.06 21.63
CA GLU A 44 -11.55 -8.66 21.52
C GLU A 44 -11.04 -8.00 20.23
N GLN A 45 -10.77 -8.83 19.22
CA GLN A 45 -10.16 -8.44 17.96
C GLN A 45 -10.93 -7.30 17.28
N HIS A 46 -12.27 -7.36 17.29
CA HIS A 46 -13.12 -6.30 16.73
C HIS A 46 -12.86 -4.93 17.38
N ARG A 47 -12.68 -4.86 18.70
CA ARG A 47 -12.37 -3.59 19.40
C ARG A 47 -10.97 -3.10 19.08
N LEU A 48 -9.98 -4.01 19.09
CA LEU A 48 -8.60 -3.66 18.79
C LEU A 48 -8.43 -3.16 17.35
N HIS A 49 -9.05 -3.85 16.39
CA HIS A 49 -9.05 -3.49 14.98
C HIS A 49 -9.85 -2.21 14.77
N GLY A 50 -10.99 -2.09 15.43
CA GLY A 50 -11.81 -0.89 15.40
C GLY A 50 -11.05 0.36 15.87
N MET A 51 -10.26 0.24 16.94
CA MET A 51 -9.36 1.31 17.38
C MET A 51 -8.31 1.65 16.30
N ALA A 52 -7.73 0.64 15.64
CA ALA A 52 -6.76 0.86 14.56
C ALA A 52 -7.39 1.63 13.38
N TRP A 53 -8.62 1.29 12.98
CA TRP A 53 -9.36 1.97 11.92
C TRP A 53 -9.73 3.41 12.29
N ILE A 54 -10.19 3.66 13.52
CA ILE A 54 -10.46 5.02 14.01
C ILE A 54 -9.18 5.86 13.99
N ALA A 55 -8.07 5.30 14.47
CA ALA A 55 -6.78 5.98 14.45
C ALA A 55 -6.29 6.27 13.03
N ALA A 56 -6.37 5.30 12.10
CA ALA A 56 -6.02 5.50 10.69
C ALA A 56 -6.85 6.62 10.03
N THR A 57 -8.15 6.67 10.34
CA THR A 57 -9.09 7.68 9.84
C THR A 57 -8.71 9.08 10.31
N ILE A 58 -8.34 9.22 11.59
CA ILE A 58 -7.92 10.50 12.17
C ILE A 58 -6.56 10.94 11.60
N THR A 59 -5.59 10.03 11.49
CA THR A 59 -4.28 10.35 10.92
C THR A 59 -4.38 10.75 9.44
N ALA A 60 -5.32 10.18 8.68
CA ALA A 60 -5.61 10.63 7.33
C ALA A 60 -6.14 12.08 7.29
N LEU A 61 -7.03 12.45 8.22
CA LEU A 61 -7.51 13.84 8.36
C LEU A 61 -6.37 14.80 8.72
N GLU A 62 -5.45 14.38 9.59
CA GLU A 62 -4.25 15.17 9.93
C GLU A 62 -3.36 15.42 8.72
N ALA A 63 -3.04 14.36 7.96
CA ALA A 63 -2.24 14.48 6.75
C ALA A 63 -2.92 15.34 5.67
N THR A 64 -4.25 15.25 5.57
CA THR A 64 -5.04 16.08 4.65
C THR A 64 -5.07 17.54 5.06
N LEU A 65 -5.16 17.85 6.35
CA LEU A 65 -5.02 19.22 6.84
C LEU A 65 -3.64 19.79 6.53
N ASP A 66 -2.60 18.99 6.72
CA ASP A 66 -1.21 19.38 6.42
C ASP A 66 -1.02 19.68 4.92
N TRP A 67 -1.62 18.88 4.03
CA TRP A 67 -1.71 19.18 2.60
C TRP A 67 -2.43 20.50 2.30
N ALA A 68 -3.60 20.72 2.90
CA ALA A 68 -4.37 21.95 2.69
C ALA A 68 -3.59 23.20 3.15
N VAL A 69 -2.86 23.10 4.27
CA VAL A 69 -2.01 24.18 4.79
C VAL A 69 -0.84 24.46 3.86
N ARG A 70 -0.17 23.43 3.32
CA ARG A 70 0.89 23.61 2.31
C ARG A 70 0.34 24.26 1.05
N ALA A 71 -0.77 23.75 0.52
CA ALA A 71 -1.41 24.33 -0.67
C ALA A 71 -1.78 25.81 -0.43
N GLU A 72 -2.23 26.19 0.77
CA GLU A 72 -2.54 27.59 1.07
C GLU A 72 -1.28 28.46 1.12
N HIS A 73 -0.23 27.96 1.78
CA HIS A 73 1.05 28.64 1.84
C HIS A 73 1.64 28.90 0.44
N ASP A 74 1.51 27.92 -0.46
CA ASP A 74 2.05 27.98 -1.81
C ASP A 74 1.12 28.69 -2.81
N GLY A 75 -0.02 29.22 -2.36
CA GLY A 75 -1.00 29.92 -3.20
C GLY A 75 -1.82 29.01 -4.12
N ALA A 76 -1.76 27.69 -3.91
CA ALA A 76 -2.45 26.66 -4.67
C ALA A 76 -3.80 26.21 -4.05
N PHE A 77 -4.19 26.77 -2.90
CA PHE A 77 -5.46 26.43 -2.24
C PHE A 77 -6.64 27.17 -2.89
N GLY A 78 -7.23 26.54 -3.91
CA GLY A 78 -8.40 27.01 -4.61
C GLY A 78 -9.71 26.35 -4.15
N GLU A 79 -10.73 26.46 -5.00
CA GLU A 79 -12.06 25.92 -4.70
C GLU A 79 -12.07 24.39 -4.63
N ILE A 80 -11.33 23.71 -5.51
CA ILE A 80 -11.26 22.24 -5.51
C ILE A 80 -10.55 21.72 -4.27
N GLU A 81 -9.50 22.41 -3.79
CA GLU A 81 -8.82 22.05 -2.53
C GLU A 81 -9.76 22.23 -1.34
N ALA A 82 -10.48 23.35 -1.30
CA ALA A 82 -11.45 23.63 -0.24
C ALA A 82 -12.58 22.58 -0.21
N LEU A 83 -13.13 22.20 -1.37
CA LEU A 83 -14.16 21.17 -1.46
C LEU A 83 -13.64 19.79 -1.09
N THR A 84 -12.44 19.44 -1.54
CA THR A 84 -11.78 18.17 -1.19
C THR A 84 -11.58 18.05 0.32
N LEU A 85 -11.05 19.10 0.96
CA LEU A 85 -10.88 19.17 2.41
C LEU A 85 -12.22 19.03 3.13
N ARG A 86 -13.24 19.78 2.71
CA ARG A 86 -14.58 19.79 3.32
C ARG A 86 -15.28 18.44 3.22
N ILE A 87 -15.28 17.83 2.03
CA ILE A 87 -15.92 16.54 1.79
C ILE A 87 -15.23 15.46 2.63
N GLY A 88 -13.89 15.39 2.60
CA GLY A 88 -13.12 14.43 3.38
C GLY A 88 -13.36 14.56 4.89
N PHE A 89 -13.26 15.77 5.43
CA PHE A 89 -13.52 16.02 6.85
C PHE A 89 -14.97 15.74 7.24
N GLY A 90 -15.95 16.21 6.47
CA GLY A 90 -17.36 16.00 6.75
C GLY A 90 -17.72 14.51 6.78
N GLU A 91 -17.25 13.75 5.80
CA GLU A 91 -17.51 12.32 5.69
C GLU A 91 -16.81 11.52 6.80
N TYR A 92 -15.52 11.74 7.03
CA TYR A 92 -14.76 10.91 7.97
C TYR A 92 -15.07 11.26 9.43
N LEU A 93 -15.41 12.51 9.75
CA LEU A 93 -15.93 12.87 11.07
C LEU A 93 -17.31 12.22 11.29
N ALA A 94 -18.17 12.14 10.27
CA ALA A 94 -19.45 11.43 10.37
C ALA A 94 -19.22 9.94 10.65
N GLN A 95 -18.27 9.30 9.95
CA GLN A 95 -17.90 7.92 10.22
C GLN A 95 -17.33 7.72 11.63
N ILE A 96 -16.40 8.57 12.10
CA ILE A 96 -15.85 8.46 13.46
C ILE A 96 -16.94 8.55 14.53
N THR A 97 -17.91 9.45 14.35
CA THR A 97 -18.96 9.72 15.35
C THR A 97 -20.12 8.73 15.30
N SER A 98 -20.33 8.01 14.19
CA SER A 98 -21.48 7.12 14.00
C SER A 98 -21.13 5.65 13.74
N GLY A 99 -20.02 5.40 13.03
CA GLY A 99 -19.46 4.09 12.76
C GLY A 99 -18.45 4.11 11.61
N VAL A 100 -17.26 3.55 11.83
CA VAL A 100 -16.21 3.44 10.82
C VAL A 100 -16.30 2.09 10.11
N PRO A 101 -16.47 2.04 8.78
CA PRO A 101 -16.49 0.79 8.04
C PRO A 101 -15.07 0.20 7.93
N MET A 102 -14.90 -1.00 8.49
CA MET A 102 -13.69 -1.81 8.36
C MET A 102 -13.78 -2.74 7.14
N SER A 103 -14.98 -3.20 6.84
CA SER A 103 -15.36 -3.91 5.61
C SER A 103 -16.78 -3.49 5.21
N ALA A 104 -17.35 -4.09 4.16
CA ALA A 104 -18.72 -3.80 3.73
C ALA A 104 -19.79 -4.14 4.79
N HIS A 105 -19.50 -5.10 5.67
CA HIS A 105 -20.44 -5.59 6.69
C HIS A 105 -19.97 -5.36 8.12
N GLU A 106 -18.70 -5.00 8.32
CA GLU A 106 -18.14 -4.76 9.64
C GLU A 106 -17.94 -3.27 9.86
N VAL A 107 -18.75 -2.72 10.76
CA VAL A 107 -18.70 -1.31 11.15
C VAL A 107 -18.39 -1.24 12.64
N VAL A 108 -17.23 -0.68 12.99
CA VAL A 108 -16.93 -0.37 14.39
C VAL A 108 -17.70 0.88 14.79
N ARG A 109 -18.47 0.81 15.88
CA ARG A 109 -19.29 1.92 16.38
C ARG A 109 -18.80 2.38 17.76
N PRO A 110 -19.13 3.62 18.18
CA PRO A 110 -18.82 4.08 19.54
C PRO A 110 -19.32 3.14 20.66
N SER A 111 -20.45 2.45 20.44
CA SER A 111 -21.00 1.47 21.39
C SER A 111 -20.11 0.24 21.59
N ALA A 112 -19.25 -0.11 20.63
CA ALA A 112 -18.25 -1.16 20.80
C ALA A 112 -17.24 -0.82 21.93
N PHE A 113 -17.12 0.47 22.27
CA PHE A 113 -16.27 0.96 23.34
C PHE A 113 -17.07 1.54 24.54
N GLY A 114 -18.40 1.57 24.48
CA GLY A 114 -19.22 2.30 25.47
C GLY A 114 -18.97 3.81 25.48
N LEU A 115 -18.61 4.39 24.33
CA LEU A 115 -18.20 5.79 24.15
C LEU A 115 -19.23 6.62 23.36
N GLU A 116 -20.52 6.28 23.44
CA GLU A 116 -21.59 7.00 22.74
C GLU A 116 -21.67 8.47 23.17
N SER A 117 -21.48 8.75 24.47
CA SER A 117 -21.44 10.12 24.98
C SER A 117 -20.22 10.89 24.48
N ALA A 118 -19.05 10.27 24.42
CA ALA A 118 -17.84 10.90 23.90
C ALA A 118 -17.95 11.19 22.40
N ALA A 119 -18.54 10.28 21.62
CA ALA A 119 -18.83 10.49 20.21
C ALA A 119 -19.84 11.63 19.99
N ARG A 120 -20.89 11.74 20.82
CA ARG A 120 -21.80 12.89 20.80
C ARG A 120 -21.10 14.21 21.14
N ASN A 121 -20.19 14.21 22.10
CA ASN A 121 -19.42 15.40 22.45
C ASN A 121 -18.50 15.83 21.30
N LEU A 122 -17.85 14.88 20.63
CA LEU A 122 -17.08 15.15 19.40
C LEU A 122 -17.99 15.76 18.32
N ALA A 123 -19.14 15.15 18.05
CA ALA A 123 -20.09 15.66 17.06
C ALA A 123 -20.64 17.06 17.41
N ALA A 124 -20.82 17.36 18.70
CA ALA A 124 -21.30 18.65 19.20
C ALA A 124 -20.22 19.74 19.29
N HIS A 125 -18.93 19.38 19.15
CA HIS A 125 -17.85 20.37 19.13
C HIS A 125 -18.10 21.36 17.97
N PRO A 126 -18.07 22.70 18.18
CA PRO A 126 -18.57 23.66 17.19
C PRO A 126 -17.97 23.53 15.79
N ALA A 127 -16.66 23.28 15.70
CA ALA A 127 -15.99 23.09 14.42
C ALA A 127 -16.39 21.77 13.74
N THR A 128 -16.56 20.71 14.53
CA THR A 128 -16.97 19.39 14.05
C THR A 128 -18.41 19.43 13.58
N ALA A 129 -19.32 20.00 14.38
CA ALA A 129 -20.72 20.16 14.05
C ALA A 129 -20.92 20.89 12.72
N ARG A 130 -20.13 21.94 12.47
CA ARG A 130 -20.16 22.66 11.19
C ARG A 130 -19.65 21.83 10.02
N LEU A 131 -18.55 21.10 10.18
CA LEU A 131 -18.05 20.19 9.14
C LEU A 131 -19.02 19.05 8.84
N LEU A 132 -19.70 18.53 9.85
CA LEU A 132 -20.76 17.51 9.69
C LEU A 132 -21.98 18.07 8.93
N ALA A 133 -22.35 19.32 9.19
CA ALA A 133 -23.52 19.95 8.56
C ALA A 133 -23.24 20.46 7.14
N GLU A 134 -22.04 20.98 6.88
CA GLU A 134 -21.72 21.77 5.67
C GLU A 134 -20.56 21.18 4.85
N GLY A 135 -19.91 20.11 5.31
CA GLY A 135 -18.72 19.55 4.68
C GLY A 135 -19.04 18.70 3.44
N SER A 136 -19.69 17.54 3.66
CA SER A 136 -20.08 16.58 2.62
C SER A 136 -21.59 16.62 2.38
N THR A 137 -22.07 17.70 1.75
CA THR A 137 -23.49 17.87 1.37
C THR A 137 -23.69 17.52 -0.10
N PRO A 138 -24.94 17.30 -0.56
CA PRO A 138 -25.22 17.14 -1.99
C PRO A 138 -24.67 18.31 -2.83
N GLU A 139 -24.75 19.53 -2.33
CA GLU A 139 -24.30 20.74 -3.03
C GLU A 139 -22.77 20.81 -3.12
N THR A 140 -22.04 20.47 -2.04
CA THR A 140 -20.57 20.47 -2.08
C THR A 140 -20.04 19.37 -2.99
N ARG A 141 -20.65 18.17 -2.96
CA ARG A 141 -20.32 17.07 -3.86
C ARG A 141 -20.63 17.38 -5.31
N ALA A 142 -21.80 17.96 -5.60
CA ALA A 142 -22.17 18.39 -6.95
C ALA A 142 -21.19 19.45 -7.49
N ARG A 143 -20.82 20.45 -6.67
CA ARG A 143 -19.84 21.46 -7.09
C ARG A 143 -18.45 20.88 -7.32
N CYS A 144 -18.00 19.98 -6.46
CA CYS A 144 -16.75 19.27 -6.62
C CYS A 144 -16.74 18.46 -7.93
N ALA A 145 -17.80 17.68 -8.18
CA ALA A 145 -17.94 16.90 -9.41
C ALA A 145 -17.96 17.78 -10.67
N ALA A 146 -18.58 18.96 -10.62
CA ALA A 146 -18.57 19.92 -11.73
C ALA A 146 -17.15 20.42 -12.04
N LEU A 147 -16.37 20.80 -11.02
CA LEU A 147 -14.97 21.20 -11.21
C LEU A 147 -14.12 20.05 -11.78
N LEU A 148 -14.32 18.82 -11.29
CA LEU A 148 -13.65 17.63 -11.80
C LEU A 148 -14.03 17.36 -13.27
N ALA A 149 -15.29 17.56 -13.65
CA ALA A 149 -15.77 17.46 -15.03
C ALA A 149 -15.15 18.52 -15.94
N ASP A 150 -14.90 19.73 -15.42
CA ASP A 150 -14.21 20.83 -16.12
C ASP A 150 -12.69 20.64 -16.19
N GLY A 151 -12.16 19.51 -15.72
CA GLY A 151 -10.74 19.17 -15.76
C GLY A 151 -9.92 19.77 -14.61
N VAL A 152 -10.54 20.46 -13.65
CA VAL A 152 -9.88 20.94 -12.44
C VAL A 152 -9.56 19.73 -11.55
N ARG A 153 -8.36 19.69 -10.97
CA ARG A 153 -7.88 18.58 -10.12
C ARG A 153 -7.30 19.13 -8.81
N PRO A 154 -7.45 18.39 -7.68
CA PRO A 154 -6.77 18.75 -6.44
C PRO A 154 -5.25 18.80 -6.63
N CYS A 155 -4.60 19.80 -6.04
CA CYS A 155 -3.15 19.98 -6.08
C CYS A 155 -2.38 18.70 -5.68
N GLU A 156 -1.38 18.34 -6.48
CA GLU A 156 -0.50 17.18 -6.29
C GLU A 156 0.96 17.59 -6.04
N ALA A 157 1.22 18.89 -5.95
CA ALA A 157 2.55 19.45 -5.77
C ALA A 157 3.14 18.99 -4.44
N LEU A 158 4.40 18.59 -4.48
CA LEU A 158 5.11 18.04 -3.32
C LEU A 158 5.83 19.12 -2.51
N GLY A 159 5.93 20.33 -3.05
CA GLY A 159 6.72 21.43 -2.49
C GLY A 159 8.23 21.24 -2.71
N ASP A 160 8.60 20.36 -3.64
CA ASP A 160 9.97 20.03 -4.01
C ASP A 160 10.04 19.84 -5.53
N GLN A 161 10.75 20.75 -6.20
CA GLN A 161 10.85 20.77 -7.66
C GLN A 161 11.41 19.46 -8.23
N THR A 162 12.32 18.78 -7.51
CA THR A 162 12.90 17.51 -7.97
C THR A 162 11.82 16.42 -7.96
N LEU A 163 11.04 16.34 -6.88
CA LEU A 163 9.99 15.34 -6.77
C LEU A 163 8.82 15.62 -7.73
N ASP A 164 8.51 16.90 -7.97
CA ASP A 164 7.49 17.28 -8.95
C ASP A 164 7.93 16.90 -10.39
N LEU A 165 9.19 17.11 -10.75
CA LEU A 165 9.75 16.64 -12.03
C LEU A 165 9.76 15.10 -12.14
N VAL A 166 10.05 14.39 -11.04
CA VAL A 166 9.95 12.92 -10.98
C VAL A 166 8.51 12.48 -11.29
N ARG A 167 7.51 13.11 -10.65
CA ARG A 167 6.10 12.81 -10.93
C ARG A 167 5.76 13.02 -12.41
N GLU A 168 6.10 14.18 -12.96
CA GLU A 168 5.80 14.52 -14.35
C GLU A 168 6.43 13.53 -15.34
N SER A 169 7.70 13.17 -15.11
CA SER A 169 8.42 12.19 -15.93
C SER A 169 7.74 10.82 -15.93
N PHE A 170 7.42 10.27 -14.75
CA PHE A 170 6.78 8.96 -14.65
C PHE A 170 5.32 8.95 -15.12
N ARG A 171 4.62 10.08 -14.97
CA ARG A 171 3.28 10.26 -15.54
C ARG A 171 3.31 10.20 -17.06
N ALA A 172 4.22 10.93 -17.70
CA ALA A 172 4.41 10.91 -19.15
C ALA A 172 4.78 9.51 -19.65
N PHE A 173 5.78 8.87 -19.02
CA PHE A 173 6.16 7.50 -19.35
C PHE A 173 4.98 6.52 -19.24
N THR A 174 4.22 6.59 -18.15
CA THR A 174 3.08 5.70 -17.92
C THR A 174 1.99 5.91 -18.98
N ALA A 175 1.65 7.16 -19.28
CA ALA A 175 0.64 7.51 -20.28
C ALA A 175 1.02 7.06 -21.69
N GLU A 176 2.32 7.07 -22.03
CA GLU A 176 2.79 6.67 -23.36
C GLU A 176 3.02 5.15 -23.46
N LYS A 177 3.68 4.55 -22.47
CA LYS A 177 4.25 3.19 -22.58
C LYS A 177 3.45 2.10 -21.88
N ILE A 178 2.57 2.46 -20.94
CA ILE A 178 1.85 1.48 -20.10
C ILE A 178 0.34 1.55 -20.35
N THR A 179 -0.29 2.69 -20.08
CA THR A 179 -1.75 2.84 -20.07
C THR A 179 -2.42 2.35 -21.37
N PRO A 180 -1.93 2.67 -22.58
CA PRO A 180 -2.58 2.26 -23.83
C PRO A 180 -2.56 0.74 -24.06
N PHE A 181 -1.63 0.02 -23.44
CA PHE A 181 -1.36 -1.40 -23.74
C PHE A 181 -1.75 -2.35 -22.59
N ALA A 182 -1.77 -1.85 -21.35
CA ALA A 182 -1.95 -2.68 -20.17
C ALA A 182 -3.23 -3.54 -20.19
N HIS A 183 -4.31 -3.04 -20.80
CA HIS A 183 -5.55 -3.82 -20.93
C HIS A 183 -5.40 -4.99 -21.90
N GLN A 184 -4.74 -4.77 -23.05
CA GLN A 184 -4.49 -5.82 -24.02
C GLN A 184 -3.53 -6.89 -23.47
N TRP A 185 -2.50 -6.49 -22.73
CA TRP A 185 -1.62 -7.44 -22.03
C TRP A 185 -2.39 -8.27 -21.02
N HIS A 186 -3.30 -7.66 -20.25
CA HIS A 186 -4.15 -8.40 -19.32
C HIS A 186 -5.06 -9.42 -20.03
N LEU A 187 -5.73 -9.03 -21.12
CA LEU A 187 -6.60 -9.94 -21.89
C LEU A 187 -5.82 -11.07 -22.56
N ALA A 188 -4.59 -10.80 -23.00
CA ALA A 188 -3.71 -11.80 -23.60
C ALA A 188 -3.01 -12.69 -22.56
N ASP A 189 -3.25 -12.48 -21.27
CA ASP A 189 -2.48 -13.11 -20.17
C ASP A 189 -0.96 -12.97 -20.35
N ALA A 190 -0.54 -11.82 -20.85
CA ALA A 190 0.84 -11.52 -21.15
C ALA A 190 1.55 -10.96 -19.92
N LEU A 191 2.79 -11.40 -19.74
CA LEU A 191 3.76 -10.73 -18.89
C LEU A 191 4.02 -9.30 -19.41
N ILE A 192 4.39 -8.38 -18.51
CA ILE A 192 4.89 -7.04 -18.89
C ILE A 192 6.05 -7.24 -19.88
N PRO A 193 6.03 -6.64 -21.07
CA PRO A 193 7.08 -6.85 -22.06
C PRO A 193 8.47 -6.46 -21.54
N ASP A 194 9.50 -7.24 -21.87
CA ASP A 194 10.88 -6.96 -21.46
C ASP A 194 11.37 -5.59 -21.95
N ALA A 195 10.89 -5.11 -23.11
CA ALA A 195 11.19 -3.78 -23.61
C ALA A 195 10.70 -2.68 -22.65
N VAL A 196 9.51 -2.82 -22.07
CA VAL A 196 8.98 -1.87 -21.07
C VAL A 196 9.83 -1.93 -19.80
N ILE A 197 10.25 -3.11 -19.36
CA ILE A 197 11.15 -3.28 -18.21
C ILE A 197 12.50 -2.60 -18.48
N ALA A 198 13.05 -2.73 -19.68
CA ALA A 198 14.30 -2.08 -20.08
C ALA A 198 14.17 -0.55 -20.10
N GLU A 199 13.05 0.00 -20.58
CA GLU A 199 12.79 1.44 -20.53
C GLU A 199 12.62 1.93 -19.07
N MET A 200 11.94 1.15 -18.21
CA MET A 200 11.85 1.44 -16.77
C MET A 200 13.24 1.46 -16.10
N ALA A 201 14.11 0.51 -16.46
CA ALA A 201 15.50 0.48 -15.99
C ALA A 201 16.27 1.72 -16.44
N ALA A 202 16.14 2.12 -17.71
CA ALA A 202 16.79 3.31 -18.25
C ALA A 202 16.33 4.62 -17.58
N LEU A 203 15.08 4.67 -17.10
CA LEU A 203 14.57 5.78 -16.29
C LEU A 203 14.98 5.73 -14.81
N GLY A 204 15.68 4.67 -14.38
CA GLY A 204 16.18 4.52 -13.02
C GLY A 204 15.14 3.98 -12.01
N VAL A 205 14.02 3.41 -12.46
CA VAL A 205 12.94 2.90 -11.58
C VAL A 205 13.45 1.94 -10.52
N PHE A 206 14.36 1.04 -10.88
CA PHE A 206 14.84 -0.01 -9.97
C PHE A 206 15.91 0.47 -8.99
N GLY A 207 16.46 1.67 -9.21
CA GLY A 207 17.52 2.28 -8.42
C GLY A 207 17.10 3.50 -7.61
N VAL A 208 15.81 3.88 -7.58
CA VAL A 208 15.34 5.14 -6.96
C VAL A 208 15.89 5.34 -5.55
N CYS A 209 15.76 4.34 -4.67
CA CYS A 209 16.25 4.41 -3.29
C CYS A 209 17.65 3.83 -3.08
N ILE A 210 18.27 3.23 -4.10
CA ILE A 210 19.61 2.66 -3.97
C ILE A 210 20.62 3.81 -3.94
N PRO A 211 21.61 3.82 -3.03
CA PRO A 211 22.62 4.87 -2.98
C PRO A 211 23.38 5.04 -4.30
N GLU A 212 23.77 6.27 -4.63
CA GLU A 212 24.58 6.59 -5.82
C GLU A 212 25.91 5.80 -5.85
N SER A 213 26.49 5.50 -4.69
CA SER A 213 27.71 4.66 -4.58
C SER A 213 27.52 3.23 -5.11
N HIS A 214 26.28 2.80 -5.29
CA HIS A 214 25.89 1.53 -5.89
C HIS A 214 25.13 1.73 -7.20
N GLY A 215 25.24 2.89 -7.87
CA GLY A 215 24.64 3.14 -9.18
C GLY A 215 23.14 3.45 -9.16
N GLY A 216 22.53 3.68 -7.98
CA GLY A 216 21.16 4.18 -7.88
C GLY A 216 21.05 5.70 -7.91
N LEU A 217 19.85 6.21 -7.66
CA LEU A 217 19.54 7.65 -7.65
C LEU A 217 19.67 8.30 -6.27
N GLY A 218 19.81 7.51 -5.21
CA GLY A 218 19.95 8.01 -3.84
C GLY A 218 18.74 8.81 -3.32
N LEU A 219 17.57 8.67 -3.94
CA LEU A 219 16.36 9.38 -3.57
C LEU A 219 15.65 8.71 -2.38
N GLY A 220 14.74 9.46 -1.76
CA GLY A 220 13.97 9.00 -0.61
C GLY A 220 12.78 8.09 -0.95
N LYS A 221 12.18 7.55 0.10
CA LYS A 221 10.93 6.78 0.07
C LYS A 221 9.76 7.61 -0.45
N LEU A 222 9.74 8.92 -0.23
CA LEU A 222 8.71 9.78 -0.85
C LEU A 222 8.83 9.78 -2.38
N ALA A 223 10.05 9.90 -2.92
CA ALA A 223 10.25 9.83 -4.36
C ALA A 223 9.75 8.49 -4.92
N MET A 224 10.11 7.38 -4.26
CA MET A 224 9.69 6.05 -4.70
C MET A 224 8.17 5.83 -4.57
N ALA A 225 7.52 6.39 -3.55
CA ALA A 225 6.06 6.37 -3.45
C ALA A 225 5.39 7.09 -4.63
N VAL A 226 5.94 8.22 -5.07
CA VAL A 226 5.46 8.96 -6.25
C VAL A 226 5.65 8.14 -7.53
N VAL A 227 6.83 7.53 -7.72
CA VAL A 227 7.08 6.64 -8.87
C VAL A 227 6.09 5.47 -8.90
N SER A 228 5.90 4.79 -7.77
CA SER A 228 4.96 3.67 -7.65
C SER A 228 3.51 4.07 -7.90
N GLU A 229 3.10 5.25 -7.44
CA GLU A 229 1.77 5.80 -7.68
C GLU A 229 1.51 6.05 -9.17
N GLU A 230 2.41 6.78 -9.84
CA GLU A 230 2.23 7.11 -11.26
C GLU A 230 2.27 5.84 -12.14
N LEU A 231 3.19 4.91 -11.91
CA LEU A 231 3.23 3.64 -12.65
C LEU A 231 1.97 2.79 -12.41
N SER A 232 1.47 2.75 -11.17
CA SER A 232 0.26 1.98 -10.82
C SER A 232 -1.02 2.62 -11.34
N ARG A 233 -1.02 3.93 -11.58
CA ARG A 233 -2.11 4.62 -12.28
C ARG A 233 -2.27 4.14 -13.72
N GLY A 234 -1.21 3.67 -14.38
CA GLY A 234 -1.33 2.93 -15.64
C GLY A 234 -1.71 1.48 -15.40
N TRP A 235 -0.92 0.78 -14.60
CA TRP A 235 -1.16 -0.61 -14.21
C TRP A 235 -0.36 -1.01 -12.96
N ILE A 236 -1.03 -1.59 -11.96
CA ILE A 236 -0.43 -2.02 -10.69
C ILE A 236 0.80 -2.93 -10.85
N CYS A 237 0.85 -3.74 -11.92
CA CYS A 237 1.99 -4.64 -12.14
C CYS A 237 3.27 -3.85 -12.47
N ALA A 238 3.17 -2.71 -13.16
CA ALA A 238 4.33 -1.87 -13.45
C ALA A 238 4.88 -1.21 -12.18
N GLY A 239 4.02 -0.62 -11.34
CA GLY A 239 4.46 -0.07 -10.05
C GLY A 239 5.05 -1.15 -9.11
N SER A 240 4.53 -2.38 -9.20
CA SER A 240 5.02 -3.49 -8.39
C SER A 240 6.41 -3.98 -8.80
N LEU A 241 6.82 -3.89 -10.07
CA LEU A 241 8.20 -4.18 -10.47
C LEU A 241 9.20 -3.28 -9.72
N GLY A 242 8.94 -1.97 -9.69
CA GLY A 242 9.78 -1.03 -8.93
C GLY A 242 9.79 -1.34 -7.43
N THR A 243 8.62 -1.65 -6.86
CA THR A 243 8.51 -2.03 -5.44
C THR A 243 9.38 -3.24 -5.10
N ARG A 244 9.45 -4.26 -5.96
CA ARG A 244 10.27 -5.46 -5.70
C ARG A 244 11.75 -5.10 -5.61
N SER A 245 12.25 -4.31 -6.55
CA SER A 245 13.64 -3.82 -6.53
C SER A 245 13.93 -2.95 -5.31
N GLU A 246 13.02 -2.04 -4.93
CA GLU A 246 13.19 -1.21 -3.73
C GLU A 246 13.29 -2.06 -2.46
N ILE A 247 12.38 -3.01 -2.25
CA ILE A 247 12.35 -3.81 -1.02
C ILE A 247 13.55 -4.75 -0.94
N ALA A 248 13.96 -5.35 -2.06
CA ALA A 248 15.18 -6.15 -2.11
C ALA A 248 16.44 -5.30 -1.88
N GLY A 249 16.48 -4.10 -2.47
CA GLY A 249 17.56 -3.12 -2.28
C GLY A 249 17.67 -2.67 -0.83
N GLU A 250 16.55 -2.37 -0.16
CA GLU A 250 16.53 -2.03 1.27
C GLU A 250 16.96 -3.22 2.14
N LEU A 251 16.44 -4.43 1.85
CA LEU A 251 16.81 -5.65 2.57
C LEU A 251 18.32 -5.91 2.53
N ILE A 252 18.93 -5.83 1.34
CA ILE A 252 20.37 -6.05 1.15
C ILE A 252 21.19 -4.88 1.68
N GLY A 253 20.75 -3.63 1.43
CA GLY A 253 21.45 -2.43 1.88
C GLY A 253 21.58 -2.35 3.40
N GLU A 254 20.53 -2.72 4.14
CA GLU A 254 20.54 -2.66 5.60
C GLU A 254 21.18 -3.88 6.29
N ASN A 255 21.23 -5.04 5.61
CA ASN A 255 21.54 -6.31 6.27
C ASN A 255 22.64 -7.13 5.61
N GLY A 256 23.03 -6.81 4.37
CA GLY A 256 24.06 -7.53 3.65
C GLY A 256 25.47 -7.23 4.15
N THR A 257 26.40 -8.12 3.83
CA THR A 257 27.84 -7.80 3.92
C THR A 257 28.23 -6.79 2.85
N ASP A 258 29.43 -6.23 2.94
CA ASP A 258 29.90 -5.27 1.93
C ASP A 258 30.03 -5.92 0.54
N GLU A 259 30.44 -7.18 0.49
CA GLU A 259 30.51 -7.98 -0.74
C GLU A 259 29.12 -8.23 -1.34
N GLN A 260 28.12 -8.55 -0.50
CA GLN A 260 26.74 -8.72 -0.95
C GLN A 260 26.17 -7.41 -1.50
N LYS A 261 26.41 -6.27 -0.82
CA LYS A 261 25.97 -4.96 -1.31
C LYS A 261 26.64 -4.60 -2.63
N ALA A 262 27.95 -4.77 -2.73
CA ALA A 262 28.72 -4.48 -3.94
C ALA A 262 28.29 -5.36 -5.14
N ARG A 263 27.90 -6.62 -4.89
CA ARG A 263 27.41 -7.54 -5.92
C ARG A 263 26.00 -7.21 -6.38
N TRP A 264 25.08 -6.99 -5.44
CA TRP A 264 23.64 -7.02 -5.75
C TRP A 264 23.04 -5.64 -6.02
N LEU A 265 23.40 -4.62 -5.23
CA LEU A 265 22.76 -3.31 -5.34
C LEU A 265 22.92 -2.66 -6.72
N PRO A 266 24.11 -2.68 -7.36
CA PRO A 266 24.25 -2.13 -8.72
C PRO A 266 23.42 -2.88 -9.76
N ARG A 267 23.39 -4.21 -9.68
CA ARG A 267 22.61 -5.05 -10.62
C ARG A 267 21.11 -4.86 -10.46
N ILE A 268 20.64 -4.59 -9.24
CA ILE A 268 19.24 -4.25 -8.99
C ILE A 268 18.96 -2.85 -9.54
N ALA A 269 19.84 -1.88 -9.27
CA ALA A 269 19.65 -0.49 -9.70
C ALA A 269 19.54 -0.33 -11.22
N ASP A 270 20.37 -1.04 -11.98
CA ASP A 270 20.38 -1.00 -13.45
C ASP A 270 19.38 -1.96 -14.12
N GLY A 271 18.64 -2.76 -13.34
CA GLY A 271 17.65 -3.72 -13.83
C GLY A 271 18.23 -5.00 -14.46
N SER A 272 19.55 -5.21 -14.43
CA SER A 272 20.18 -6.46 -14.87
C SER A 272 19.91 -7.64 -13.94
N CYS A 273 19.47 -7.36 -12.70
CA CYS A 273 18.94 -8.31 -11.75
C CYS A 273 17.54 -7.87 -11.30
N LEU A 274 16.53 -8.69 -11.59
CA LEU A 274 15.15 -8.51 -11.16
C LEU A 274 14.89 -9.40 -9.94
N PRO A 275 14.68 -8.83 -8.74
CA PRO A 275 14.47 -9.62 -7.54
C PRO A 275 12.99 -9.98 -7.33
N THR A 276 12.76 -11.08 -6.63
CA THR A 276 11.44 -11.42 -6.07
C THR A 276 11.53 -11.93 -4.63
N ALA A 277 10.41 -11.86 -3.92
CA ALA A 277 10.26 -12.30 -2.55
C ALA A 277 9.69 -13.73 -2.52
N VAL A 278 10.34 -14.63 -1.78
CA VAL A 278 9.97 -16.05 -1.71
C VAL A 278 9.73 -16.46 -0.26
N PHE A 279 8.54 -16.13 0.24
CA PHE A 279 8.19 -16.27 1.67
C PHE A 279 7.06 -17.26 1.89
N THR A 280 5.90 -17.02 1.27
CA THR A 280 4.64 -17.73 1.49
C THR A 280 4.72 -19.21 1.10
N GLU A 281 4.14 -20.08 1.92
CA GLU A 281 4.00 -21.52 1.69
C GLU A 281 2.52 -21.89 1.57
N PRO A 282 2.17 -23.05 1.00
CA PRO A 282 0.77 -23.47 0.84
C PRO A 282 -0.08 -23.35 2.12
N ASP A 283 0.52 -23.69 3.27
CA ASP A 283 -0.14 -23.65 4.57
C ASP A 283 0.32 -22.49 5.46
N THR A 284 1.13 -21.55 4.95
CA THR A 284 1.75 -20.50 5.77
C THR A 284 1.90 -19.17 5.02
N GLY A 285 1.00 -18.23 5.31
CA GLY A 285 1.03 -16.85 4.81
C GLY A 285 1.18 -15.84 5.94
N SER A 286 0.08 -15.52 6.63
CA SER A 286 0.06 -14.52 7.71
C SER A 286 1.01 -14.82 8.88
N ASP A 287 1.23 -16.10 9.20
CA ASP A 287 2.16 -16.56 10.25
C ASP A 287 3.53 -16.96 9.67
N LEU A 288 4.25 -16.01 9.08
CA LEU A 288 5.57 -16.26 8.46
C LEU A 288 6.62 -16.87 9.42
N ALA A 289 6.41 -16.81 10.73
CA ALA A 289 7.30 -17.46 11.70
C ALA A 289 7.21 -19.00 11.64
N ALA A 290 6.13 -19.54 11.07
CA ALA A 290 5.86 -20.97 10.95
C ALA A 290 6.42 -21.63 9.68
N VAL A 291 7.15 -20.88 8.83
CA VAL A 291 7.80 -21.36 7.60
C VAL A 291 8.53 -22.69 7.81
N ARG A 292 8.30 -23.64 6.91
CA ARG A 292 8.79 -25.03 6.99
C ARG A 292 9.84 -25.37 5.94
N THR A 293 9.90 -24.63 4.82
CA THR A 293 10.95 -24.78 3.80
C THR A 293 12.31 -24.74 4.47
N ARG A 294 13.14 -25.75 4.23
CA ARG A 294 14.42 -25.93 4.92
C ARG A 294 15.56 -25.45 4.04
N GLY A 295 16.55 -24.80 4.64
CA GLY A 295 17.84 -24.54 4.02
C GLY A 295 18.91 -25.28 4.79
N GLU A 296 19.51 -26.30 4.18
CA GLU A 296 20.52 -27.15 4.81
C GLU A 296 21.92 -26.74 4.35
N ARG A 297 22.77 -26.35 5.31
CA ARG A 297 24.14 -25.96 5.02
C ARG A 297 24.98 -27.19 4.67
N GLN A 298 25.71 -27.09 3.57
CA GLN A 298 26.60 -28.11 3.05
C GLN A 298 28.02 -27.93 3.60
N SER A 299 28.87 -28.94 3.44
CA SER A 299 30.25 -28.92 3.94
C SER A 299 31.13 -27.86 3.28
N ASP A 300 30.84 -27.49 2.02
CA ASP A 300 31.53 -26.42 1.29
C ASP A 300 30.98 -25.02 1.63
N GLY A 301 30.02 -24.94 2.55
CA GLY A 301 29.36 -23.70 2.97
C GLY A 301 28.17 -23.29 2.12
N SER A 302 27.91 -23.96 0.98
CA SER A 302 26.69 -23.77 0.18
C SER A 302 25.45 -24.27 0.90
N TRP A 303 24.28 -24.08 0.31
CA TRP A 303 22.99 -24.49 0.87
C TRP A 303 22.20 -25.35 -0.11
N ARG A 304 21.40 -26.26 0.44
CA ARG A 304 20.37 -27.02 -0.27
C ARG A 304 19.02 -26.66 0.28
N VAL A 305 18.12 -26.18 -0.57
CA VAL A 305 16.77 -25.80 -0.19
C VAL A 305 15.78 -26.88 -0.59
N THR A 306 14.96 -27.31 0.37
CA THR A 306 13.87 -28.26 0.12
C THR A 306 12.58 -27.78 0.78
N GLY A 307 11.50 -27.70 0.00
CA GLY A 307 10.20 -27.22 0.46
C GLY A 307 9.29 -26.76 -0.66
N ALA A 308 8.19 -26.10 -0.29
CA ALA A 308 7.21 -25.59 -1.23
C ALA A 308 6.88 -24.13 -0.91
N LYS A 309 6.79 -23.30 -1.94
CA LYS A 309 6.40 -21.90 -1.88
C LYS A 309 5.26 -21.65 -2.84
N THR A 310 4.44 -20.64 -2.58
CA THR A 310 3.30 -20.31 -3.44
C THR A 310 2.99 -18.82 -3.38
N TRP A 311 2.23 -18.31 -4.35
CA TRP A 311 1.98 -16.88 -4.53
C TRP A 311 3.28 -16.09 -4.70
N ILE A 312 4.21 -16.64 -5.49
CA ILE A 312 5.48 -15.99 -5.78
C ILE A 312 5.35 -15.18 -7.06
N THR A 313 5.22 -13.87 -6.92
CA THR A 313 5.12 -12.95 -8.04
C THR A 313 6.40 -12.98 -8.87
N HIS A 314 6.28 -12.97 -10.20
CA HIS A 314 7.43 -12.80 -11.12
C HIS A 314 8.47 -13.91 -11.09
N ALA A 315 8.18 -15.06 -10.46
CA ALA A 315 9.17 -16.09 -10.19
C ALA A 315 9.94 -16.56 -11.43
N ALA A 316 9.27 -16.78 -12.56
CA ALA A 316 9.95 -17.26 -13.77
C ALA A 316 11.06 -16.30 -14.25
N ARG A 317 10.79 -14.98 -14.28
CA ARG A 317 11.70 -13.97 -14.83
C ARG A 317 12.62 -13.30 -13.79
N ALA A 318 12.47 -13.59 -12.51
CA ALA A 318 13.37 -13.09 -11.48
C ALA A 318 14.77 -13.72 -11.60
N ASP A 319 15.82 -12.97 -11.31
CA ASP A 319 17.21 -13.48 -11.25
C ASP A 319 17.65 -13.75 -9.80
N LEU A 320 17.00 -13.09 -8.84
CA LEU A 320 17.30 -13.21 -7.42
C LEU A 320 16.03 -13.48 -6.62
N MET A 321 16.02 -14.58 -5.87
CA MET A 321 15.00 -14.87 -4.88
C MET A 321 15.50 -14.49 -3.49
N THR A 322 14.87 -13.50 -2.87
CA THR A 322 15.02 -13.25 -1.42
C THR A 322 14.14 -14.25 -0.68
N MET A 323 14.74 -15.33 -0.18
CA MET A 323 14.03 -16.52 0.26
C MET A 323 14.14 -16.73 1.76
N LEU A 324 12.99 -16.79 2.43
CA LEU A 324 12.93 -17.08 3.86
C LEU A 324 12.82 -18.60 4.06
N VAL A 325 13.79 -19.17 4.75
CA VAL A 325 13.89 -20.62 5.02
C VAL A 325 14.23 -20.88 6.49
N ARG A 326 13.92 -22.08 6.95
CA ARG A 326 14.34 -22.59 8.26
C ARG A 326 15.71 -23.24 8.15
N THR A 327 16.71 -22.69 8.82
CA THR A 327 18.06 -23.28 8.88
C THR A 327 18.32 -24.02 10.18
N ASP A 328 17.59 -23.67 11.25
CA ASP A 328 17.59 -24.41 12.51
C ASP A 328 16.22 -25.05 12.77
N PRO A 329 16.09 -26.39 12.67
CA PRO A 329 14.86 -27.11 12.98
C PRO A 329 14.60 -27.27 14.49
N GLY A 330 15.62 -27.09 15.34
CA GLY A 330 15.51 -27.15 16.79
C GLY A 330 14.96 -25.85 17.40
N GLU A 331 15.15 -24.73 16.71
CA GLU A 331 14.64 -23.42 17.12
C GLU A 331 13.24 -23.15 16.55
N ALA A 332 12.25 -23.09 17.43
CA ALA A 332 10.86 -22.83 17.07
C ALA A 332 10.62 -21.35 16.70
N GLY A 333 9.61 -21.12 15.87
CA GLY A 333 9.19 -19.78 15.46
C GLY A 333 10.25 -19.04 14.64
N TYR A 334 10.33 -17.72 14.84
CA TYR A 334 11.12 -16.82 13.99
C TYR A 334 12.63 -16.94 14.18
N ALA A 335 13.10 -17.49 15.30
CA ALA A 335 14.53 -17.56 15.64
C ALA A 335 15.30 -18.56 14.77
N GLY A 336 14.63 -19.61 14.29
CA GLY A 336 15.23 -20.60 13.38
C GLY A 336 15.21 -20.21 11.89
N LEU A 337 14.79 -18.99 11.56
CA LEU A 337 14.62 -18.54 10.17
C LEU A 337 15.80 -17.68 9.70
N SER A 338 16.26 -17.96 8.47
CA SER A 338 17.33 -17.23 7.79
C SER A 338 16.85 -16.75 6.42
N MET A 339 17.45 -15.65 5.95
CA MET A 339 17.20 -15.09 4.63
C MET A 339 18.32 -15.49 3.67
N LEU A 340 17.96 -16.15 2.57
CA LEU A 340 18.88 -16.50 1.50
C LEU A 340 18.70 -15.57 0.30
N LEU A 341 19.82 -15.13 -0.27
CA LEU A 341 19.94 -14.49 -1.57
C LEU A 341 20.17 -15.61 -2.61
N ALA A 342 19.06 -16.21 -3.05
CA ALA A 342 19.05 -17.35 -3.95
C ALA A 342 19.05 -16.88 -5.40
N GLU A 343 20.24 -16.73 -5.99
CA GLU A 343 20.41 -16.46 -7.42
C GLU A 343 19.88 -17.64 -8.24
N LYS A 344 19.20 -17.33 -9.35
CA LYS A 344 18.73 -18.32 -10.30
C LYS A 344 18.85 -17.81 -11.73
N THR A 345 18.85 -18.72 -12.67
CA THR A 345 18.76 -18.42 -14.10
C THR A 345 17.36 -17.91 -14.44
N ARG A 346 17.30 -16.84 -15.22
CA ARG A 346 16.04 -16.32 -15.77
C ARG A 346 15.39 -17.35 -16.69
N GLY A 347 14.13 -17.66 -16.43
CA GLY A 347 13.34 -18.57 -17.26
C GLY A 347 12.77 -17.90 -18.51
N THR A 348 12.20 -18.74 -19.37
CA THR A 348 11.37 -18.34 -20.52
C THR A 348 9.98 -18.95 -20.37
N ASP A 349 9.01 -18.53 -21.17
CA ASP A 349 7.67 -19.15 -21.13
C ASP A 349 7.71 -20.66 -21.41
N ALA A 350 8.64 -21.13 -22.24
CA ALA A 350 8.81 -22.54 -22.54
C ALA A 350 9.51 -23.32 -21.39
N VAL A 351 10.43 -22.66 -20.69
CA VAL A 351 11.22 -23.24 -19.59
C VAL A 351 11.32 -22.21 -18.46
N PRO A 352 10.28 -22.07 -17.62
CA PRO A 352 10.21 -21.01 -16.61
C PRO A 352 11.20 -21.20 -15.46
N PHE A 353 11.61 -22.44 -15.19
CA PHE A 353 12.54 -22.81 -14.13
C PHE A 353 13.60 -23.78 -14.70
N PRO A 354 14.68 -23.27 -15.31
CA PRO A 354 15.68 -24.11 -15.99
C PRO A 354 16.73 -24.72 -15.03
N ASP A 355 16.88 -24.19 -13.82
CA ASP A 355 17.88 -24.67 -12.87
C ASP A 355 17.43 -25.99 -12.20
N ALA A 356 18.40 -26.82 -11.84
CA ALA A 356 18.13 -28.07 -11.13
C ALA A 356 17.63 -27.82 -9.70
N GLY A 357 16.70 -28.67 -9.23
CA GLY A 357 16.16 -28.62 -7.87
C GLY A 357 15.11 -27.55 -7.64
N ILE A 358 14.69 -26.81 -8.67
CA ILE A 358 13.51 -25.94 -8.65
C ILE A 358 12.56 -26.34 -9.77
N GLU A 359 11.27 -26.43 -9.43
CA GLU A 359 10.18 -26.56 -10.39
C GLU A 359 9.06 -25.60 -10.01
N GLY A 360 8.16 -25.30 -10.95
CA GLY A 360 7.03 -24.45 -10.64
C GLY A 360 6.01 -24.38 -11.74
N SER A 361 4.83 -23.90 -11.38
CA SER A 361 3.70 -23.71 -12.28
C SER A 361 3.05 -22.36 -12.02
N GLU A 362 2.54 -21.75 -13.08
CA GLU A 362 1.71 -20.54 -12.95
C GLU A 362 0.40 -20.87 -12.23
N ILE A 363 -0.02 -19.94 -11.38
CA ILE A 363 -1.34 -19.93 -10.75
C ILE A 363 -2.23 -19.01 -11.60
N GLU A 364 -3.33 -19.53 -12.11
CA GLU A 364 -4.32 -18.70 -12.80
C GLU A 364 -5.01 -17.76 -11.80
N VAL A 365 -4.94 -16.45 -12.04
CA VAL A 365 -5.44 -15.42 -11.12
C VAL A 365 -6.41 -14.46 -11.79
N LEU A 366 -7.31 -13.90 -10.97
CA LEU A 366 -8.37 -12.99 -11.39
C LEU A 366 -7.84 -11.64 -11.94
N GLY A 367 -6.81 -11.08 -11.32
CA GLY A 367 -6.19 -9.79 -11.65
C GLY A 367 -4.68 -9.82 -11.37
N TYR A 368 -3.98 -8.68 -11.48
CA TYR A 368 -2.54 -8.61 -11.17
C TYR A 368 -1.66 -9.62 -11.95
N ARG A 369 -1.87 -9.71 -13.27
CA ARG A 369 -1.30 -10.78 -14.10
C ARG A 369 0.05 -10.47 -14.76
N GLY A 370 0.49 -9.21 -14.77
CA GLY A 370 1.67 -8.77 -15.56
C GLY A 370 3.01 -9.34 -15.15
N MET A 371 3.09 -9.96 -13.99
CA MET A 371 4.28 -10.69 -13.54
C MET A 371 4.00 -12.18 -13.35
N LYS A 372 2.72 -12.58 -13.41
CA LYS A 372 2.19 -13.89 -13.01
C LYS A 372 2.53 -14.23 -11.55
N GLU A 373 1.81 -15.22 -11.03
CA GLU A 373 2.01 -15.79 -9.70
C GLU A 373 2.36 -17.25 -9.85
N TYR A 374 3.29 -17.77 -9.05
CA TYR A 374 3.77 -19.14 -9.21
C TYR A 374 3.71 -19.93 -7.90
N ALA A 375 3.36 -21.21 -8.03
CA ALA A 375 3.67 -22.24 -7.05
C ALA A 375 5.04 -22.83 -7.39
N LEU A 376 5.93 -22.93 -6.40
CA LEU A 376 7.30 -23.39 -6.56
C LEU A 376 7.57 -24.60 -5.65
N GLY A 377 8.17 -25.63 -6.22
CA GLY A 377 8.77 -26.75 -5.50
C GLY A 377 10.28 -26.63 -5.50
N PHE A 378 10.89 -26.89 -4.34
CA PHE A 378 12.34 -26.97 -4.19
C PHE A 378 12.70 -28.37 -3.69
N ASP A 379 13.59 -29.05 -4.42
CA ASP A 379 14.17 -30.33 -4.04
C ASP A 379 15.70 -30.26 -4.19
N GLY A 380 16.37 -29.89 -3.11
CA GLY A 380 17.83 -29.73 -3.11
C GLY A 380 18.33 -28.57 -3.97
N PHE A 381 17.52 -27.51 -4.16
CA PHE A 381 17.92 -26.32 -4.91
C PHE A 381 19.19 -25.71 -4.32
N ALA A 382 20.18 -25.46 -5.17
CA ALA A 382 21.49 -24.96 -4.74
C ALA A 382 21.45 -23.47 -4.48
N VAL A 383 21.96 -23.03 -3.33
CA VAL A 383 22.29 -21.62 -3.08
C VAL A 383 23.76 -21.52 -2.68
N ALA A 384 24.47 -20.55 -3.25
CA ALA A 384 25.91 -20.38 -3.04
C ALA A 384 26.26 -20.11 -1.56
N ALA A 385 27.54 -20.32 -1.20
CA ALA A 385 28.02 -20.14 0.16
C ALA A 385 27.88 -18.71 0.69
N ASP A 386 27.96 -17.71 -0.20
CA ASP A 386 27.74 -16.29 0.09
C ASP A 386 26.25 -15.89 0.02
N GLY A 387 25.34 -16.84 -0.17
CA GLY A 387 23.91 -16.62 -0.27
C GLY A 387 23.22 -16.31 1.05
N LEU A 388 23.82 -16.60 2.21
CA LEU A 388 23.21 -16.24 3.50
C LEU A 388 23.32 -14.73 3.75
N LEU A 389 22.19 -14.01 3.78
CA LEU A 389 22.18 -12.56 3.96
C LEU A 389 22.82 -12.15 5.29
N GLY A 390 23.89 -11.36 5.22
CA GLY A 390 24.62 -10.88 6.40
C GLY A 390 25.45 -11.96 7.11
N GLY A 391 25.55 -13.18 6.56
CA GLY A 391 26.46 -14.22 7.03
C GLY A 391 26.13 -14.87 8.37
N ARG A 392 24.96 -14.56 8.98
CA ARG A 392 24.54 -15.11 10.27
C ARG A 392 23.14 -15.72 10.20
N GLU A 393 23.05 -16.99 10.59
CA GLU A 393 21.78 -17.71 10.67
C GLU A 393 20.83 -17.15 11.73
N GLY A 394 19.54 -17.45 11.59
CA GLY A 394 18.49 -17.05 12.54
C GLY A 394 18.17 -15.56 12.54
N GLN A 395 18.69 -14.80 11.55
CA GLN A 395 18.43 -13.37 11.42
C GLN A 395 17.33 -13.04 10.40
N GLY A 396 16.86 -14.01 9.61
CA GLY A 396 16.04 -13.77 8.42
C GLY A 396 14.76 -13.01 8.72
N PHE A 397 14.03 -13.41 9.76
CA PHE A 397 12.79 -12.73 10.15
C PHE A 397 13.05 -11.30 10.62
N LYS A 398 14.12 -11.07 11.41
CA LYS A 398 14.48 -9.73 11.91
C LYS A 398 14.91 -8.79 10.79
N GLN A 399 15.67 -9.31 9.83
CA GLN A 399 16.08 -8.58 8.62
C GLN A 399 14.83 -8.18 7.81
N LEU A 400 13.90 -9.12 7.59
CA LEU A 400 12.64 -8.87 6.90
C LEU A 400 11.79 -7.80 7.60
N MET A 401 11.65 -7.83 8.93
CA MET A 401 10.86 -6.84 9.68
C MET A 401 11.30 -5.39 9.43
N ARG A 402 12.59 -5.15 9.14
CA ARG A 402 13.11 -3.79 8.90
C ARG A 402 12.57 -3.18 7.59
N THR A 403 12.20 -4.02 6.63
CA THR A 403 11.66 -3.61 5.33
C THR A 403 10.15 -3.32 5.35
N PHE A 404 9.44 -3.70 6.43
CA PHE A 404 7.98 -3.60 6.48
C PHE A 404 7.44 -2.18 6.40
N GLU A 405 8.16 -1.20 6.92
CA GLU A 405 7.79 0.21 6.77
C GLU A 405 7.74 0.59 5.29
N GLY A 406 8.82 0.30 4.54
CA GLY A 406 8.88 0.52 3.09
C GLY A 406 7.81 -0.26 2.33
N ALA A 407 7.65 -1.56 2.61
CA ALA A 407 6.67 -2.42 1.92
C ALA A 407 5.23 -1.91 2.09
N ARG A 408 4.88 -1.42 3.29
CA ARG A 408 3.56 -0.85 3.57
C ARG A 408 3.34 0.48 2.85
N ILE A 409 4.34 1.38 2.88
CA ILE A 409 4.30 2.65 2.12
C ILE A 409 4.08 2.38 0.63
N GLN A 410 4.84 1.44 0.04
CA GLN A 410 4.72 1.11 -1.38
C GLN A 410 3.40 0.42 -1.72
N THR A 411 2.85 -0.38 -0.82
CA THR A 411 1.51 -0.93 -1.01
C THR A 411 0.45 0.17 -1.05
N ALA A 412 0.57 1.15 -0.15
CA ALA A 412 -0.32 2.30 -0.12
C ALA A 412 -0.18 3.16 -1.40
N ALA A 413 1.05 3.42 -1.85
CA ALA A 413 1.31 4.17 -3.09
C ALA A 413 0.71 3.48 -4.33
N ARG A 414 0.89 2.15 -4.46
CA ARG A 414 0.26 1.36 -5.52
C ARG A 414 -1.27 1.44 -5.47
N ALA A 415 -1.84 1.38 -4.27
CA ALA A 415 -3.28 1.52 -4.08
C ALA A 415 -3.80 2.90 -4.49
N VAL A 416 -3.08 3.98 -4.15
CA VAL A 416 -3.42 5.35 -4.59
C VAL A 416 -3.41 5.45 -6.12
N GLY A 417 -2.39 4.88 -6.79
CA GLY A 417 -2.35 4.84 -8.26
C GLY A 417 -3.54 4.10 -8.86
N VAL A 418 -3.89 2.93 -8.32
CA VAL A 418 -5.07 2.16 -8.75
C VAL A 418 -6.37 2.93 -8.53
N ALA A 419 -6.50 3.65 -7.40
CA ALA A 419 -7.67 4.49 -7.12
C ALA A 419 -7.81 5.62 -8.15
N TRP A 420 -6.71 6.29 -8.52
CA TRP A 420 -6.72 7.30 -9.58
C TRP A 420 -7.05 6.73 -10.95
N ASN A 421 -6.57 5.52 -11.28
CA ASN A 421 -6.95 4.83 -12.52
C ASN A 421 -8.48 4.61 -12.58
N ALA A 422 -9.05 4.05 -11.50
CA ALA A 422 -10.49 3.85 -11.40
C ALA A 422 -11.28 5.16 -11.52
N PHE A 423 -10.78 6.23 -10.89
CA PHE A 423 -11.37 7.57 -10.99
C PHE A 423 -11.37 8.12 -12.41
N ASP A 424 -10.22 8.08 -13.10
CA ASP A 424 -10.10 8.63 -14.45
C ASP A 424 -11.03 7.87 -15.43
N LEU A 425 -11.02 6.53 -15.38
CA LEU A 425 -11.92 5.71 -16.19
C LEU A 425 -13.40 6.02 -15.91
N ALA A 426 -13.78 6.19 -14.64
CA ALA A 426 -15.14 6.52 -14.24
C ALA A 426 -15.57 7.89 -14.75
N LEU A 427 -14.70 8.89 -14.62
CA LEU A 427 -14.98 10.26 -15.04
C LEU A 427 -15.13 10.33 -16.56
N ASP A 428 -14.21 9.73 -17.31
CA ASP A 428 -14.24 9.71 -18.77
C ASP A 428 -15.53 9.04 -19.29
N TYR A 429 -15.92 7.92 -18.68
CA TYR A 429 -17.19 7.28 -19.02
C TYR A 429 -18.39 8.13 -18.62
N ALA A 430 -18.35 8.79 -17.45
CA ALA A 430 -19.44 9.62 -16.97
C ALA A 430 -19.67 10.89 -17.83
N LEU A 431 -18.60 11.42 -18.44
CA LEU A 431 -18.63 12.56 -19.35
C LEU A 431 -19.08 12.18 -20.78
N SER A 432 -18.72 10.99 -21.24
CA SER A 432 -19.03 10.56 -22.61
C SER A 432 -20.39 9.86 -22.74
N ARG A 433 -20.81 9.11 -21.72
CA ARG A 433 -22.05 8.32 -21.76
C ARG A 433 -23.28 9.20 -21.48
N LYS A 434 -24.30 9.07 -22.34
CA LYS A 434 -25.59 9.75 -22.16
C LYS A 434 -26.72 8.80 -21.79
N GLN A 435 -27.53 9.17 -20.80
CA GLN A 435 -28.82 8.56 -20.49
C GLN A 435 -29.82 9.62 -20.05
N PHE A 436 -31.11 9.36 -20.30
CA PHE A 436 -32.18 10.31 -20.02
C PHE A 436 -31.95 11.72 -20.60
N GLY A 437 -31.22 11.81 -21.72
CA GLY A 437 -30.93 13.06 -22.43
C GLY A 437 -29.64 13.79 -22.00
N GLU A 438 -28.96 13.37 -20.94
CA GLU A 438 -27.81 14.09 -20.37
C GLU A 438 -26.62 13.16 -20.10
N SER A 439 -25.45 13.76 -19.87
CA SER A 439 -24.23 13.03 -19.46
C SER A 439 -24.45 12.37 -18.10
N LEU A 440 -23.85 11.20 -17.86
CA LEU A 440 -24.02 10.52 -16.56
C LEU A 440 -23.53 11.36 -15.38
N VAL A 441 -22.49 12.19 -15.57
CA VAL A 441 -21.97 13.08 -14.52
C VAL A 441 -23.02 14.08 -13.98
N ALA A 442 -24.07 14.39 -14.75
CA ALA A 442 -25.14 15.28 -14.31
C ALA A 442 -26.05 14.64 -13.23
N PHE A 443 -26.07 13.31 -13.10
CA PHE A 443 -26.88 12.63 -12.09
C PHE A 443 -26.16 12.62 -10.73
N PRO A 444 -26.80 13.06 -9.63
CA PRO A 444 -26.16 13.13 -8.32
C PRO A 444 -25.52 11.82 -7.85
N ARG A 445 -26.11 10.67 -8.16
CA ARG A 445 -25.56 9.36 -7.75
C ARG A 445 -24.26 8.97 -8.45
N VAL A 446 -23.91 9.63 -9.56
CA VAL A 446 -22.64 9.49 -10.28
C VAL A 446 -21.67 10.58 -9.80
N ALA A 447 -22.12 11.84 -9.74
CA ALA A 447 -21.34 12.96 -9.21
C ALA A 447 -20.84 12.72 -7.77
N ASP A 448 -21.71 12.21 -6.89
CA ASP A 448 -21.39 11.87 -5.51
C ASP A 448 -20.23 10.86 -5.45
N LYS A 449 -20.25 9.81 -6.28
CA LYS A 449 -19.17 8.81 -6.34
C LYS A 449 -17.86 9.46 -6.74
N LEU A 450 -17.86 10.24 -7.82
CA LEU A 450 -16.65 10.91 -8.33
C LEU A 450 -16.04 11.85 -7.28
N SER A 451 -16.88 12.67 -6.63
CA SER A 451 -16.41 13.60 -5.60
C SER A 451 -15.83 12.90 -4.36
N LEU A 452 -16.45 11.81 -3.90
CA LEU A 452 -15.96 11.02 -2.77
C LEU A 452 -14.69 10.25 -3.14
N MET A 453 -14.63 9.65 -4.34
CA MET A 453 -13.43 8.99 -4.86
C MET A 453 -12.22 9.94 -4.87
N ALA A 454 -12.40 11.16 -5.39
CA ALA A 454 -11.34 12.16 -5.40
C ALA A 454 -10.90 12.54 -3.98
N ALA A 455 -11.85 12.80 -3.08
CA ALA A 455 -11.53 13.17 -1.71
C ALA A 455 -10.80 12.05 -0.95
N GLU A 456 -11.33 10.82 -0.97
CA GLU A 456 -10.69 9.67 -0.31
C GLU A 456 -9.32 9.35 -0.88
N THR A 457 -9.13 9.49 -2.19
CA THR A 457 -7.83 9.22 -2.83
C THR A 457 -6.78 10.25 -2.41
N VAL A 458 -7.15 11.55 -2.32
CA VAL A 458 -6.26 12.58 -1.76
C VAL A 458 -5.91 12.26 -0.30
N MET A 459 -6.90 11.91 0.53
CA MET A 459 -6.64 11.56 1.93
C MET A 459 -5.68 10.37 2.08
N ALA A 460 -5.88 9.32 1.28
CA ALA A 460 -5.00 8.15 1.26
C ALA A 460 -3.59 8.47 0.76
N ARG A 461 -3.47 9.33 -0.27
CA ARG A 461 -2.19 9.83 -0.79
C ARG A 461 -1.41 10.60 0.26
N GLU A 462 -2.06 11.57 0.92
CA GLU A 462 -1.36 12.40 1.91
C GLU A 462 -0.94 11.59 3.14
N LEU A 463 -1.74 10.61 3.58
CA LEU A 463 -1.32 9.68 4.63
C LEU A 463 -0.12 8.81 4.20
N THR A 464 -0.10 8.37 2.95
CA THR A 464 1.04 7.63 2.37
C THR A 464 2.30 8.49 2.37
N TYR A 465 2.20 9.74 1.92
CA TYR A 465 3.34 10.66 1.88
C TYR A 465 3.79 11.10 3.27
N PHE A 466 2.86 11.21 4.22
CA PHE A 466 3.21 11.44 5.62
C PHE A 466 4.12 10.33 6.15
N ALA A 467 3.75 9.06 5.95
CA ALA A 467 4.57 7.92 6.35
C ALA A 467 5.92 7.87 5.61
N ALA A 468 5.93 8.15 4.30
CA ALA A 468 7.16 8.21 3.50
C ALA A 468 8.13 9.29 3.99
N ARG A 469 7.64 10.51 4.25
CA ARG A 469 8.44 11.61 4.82
C ARG A 469 8.97 11.27 6.22
N ALA A 470 8.21 10.53 7.03
CA ALA A 470 8.68 10.06 8.33
C ALA A 470 9.85 9.08 8.20
N LYS A 471 9.74 8.12 7.26
CA LYS A 471 10.81 7.16 6.95
C LYS A 471 12.08 7.85 6.43
N ASP A 472 11.95 8.84 5.56
CA ASP A 472 13.08 9.62 5.03
C ASP A 472 13.84 10.38 6.13
N ARG A 473 13.12 10.85 7.15
CA ARG A 473 13.71 11.47 8.36
C ARG A 473 14.24 10.44 9.37
N ARG A 474 14.28 9.15 9.02
CA ARG A 474 14.66 8.02 9.90
C ARG A 474 13.85 7.95 11.19
N SER A 475 12.63 8.50 11.18
CA SER A 475 11.68 8.35 12.27
C SER A 475 10.98 7.01 12.12
N ARG A 476 10.75 6.32 13.23
CA ARG A 476 9.94 5.09 13.23
C ARG A 476 8.52 5.44 12.74
N CYS A 477 8.02 4.70 11.76
CA CYS A 477 6.73 4.99 11.10
C CYS A 477 5.94 3.73 10.76
N ASP A 478 6.19 2.62 11.47
CA ASP A 478 5.54 1.33 11.25
C ASP A 478 4.03 1.35 11.44
N ILE A 479 3.55 2.21 12.34
CA ILE A 479 2.13 2.40 12.62
C ILE A 479 1.49 3.18 11.47
N GLU A 480 2.06 4.32 11.09
CA GLU A 480 1.49 5.23 10.10
C GLU A 480 1.59 4.66 8.68
N ALA A 481 2.68 3.97 8.34
CA ALA A 481 2.79 3.18 7.12
C ALA A 481 1.70 2.08 7.07
N GLY A 482 1.42 1.46 8.22
CA GLY A 482 0.33 0.49 8.36
C GLY A 482 -1.05 1.10 8.12
N MET A 483 -1.30 2.27 8.70
CA MET A 483 -2.54 3.02 8.53
C MET A 483 -2.74 3.44 7.07
N ALA A 484 -1.66 3.93 6.42
CA ALA A 484 -1.66 4.27 5.00
C ALA A 484 -2.08 3.09 4.13
N LYS A 485 -1.44 1.92 4.33
CA LYS A 485 -1.79 0.69 3.60
C LYS A 485 -3.25 0.30 3.81
N LEU A 486 -3.72 0.31 5.06
CA LEU A 486 -5.07 -0.10 5.41
C LEU A 486 -6.12 0.77 4.72
N LEU A 487 -5.95 2.10 4.79
CA LEU A 487 -6.90 3.04 4.21
C LEU A 487 -6.82 3.09 2.68
N ALA A 488 -5.61 3.14 2.10
CA ALA A 488 -5.42 3.24 0.66
C ALA A 488 -5.96 2.00 -0.08
N ALA A 489 -5.76 0.79 0.47
CA ALA A 489 -6.31 -0.43 -0.11
C ALA A 489 -7.85 -0.41 -0.12
N ARG A 490 -8.49 0.09 0.93
CA ARG A 490 -9.95 0.27 0.98
C ARG A 490 -10.41 1.31 -0.03
N ALA A 491 -9.74 2.45 -0.11
CA ALA A 491 -10.07 3.53 -1.04
C ALA A 491 -9.98 3.05 -2.51
N ALA A 492 -8.93 2.29 -2.86
CA ALA A 492 -8.77 1.71 -4.19
C ALA A 492 -9.89 0.73 -4.55
N TRP A 493 -10.26 -0.16 -3.62
CA TRP A 493 -11.38 -1.09 -3.82
C TRP A 493 -12.70 -0.35 -4.02
N SER A 494 -13.04 0.59 -3.14
CA SER A 494 -14.26 1.39 -3.24
C SER A 494 -14.30 2.22 -4.52
N ALA A 495 -13.17 2.78 -4.96
CA ALA A 495 -13.06 3.53 -6.20
C ALA A 495 -13.35 2.63 -7.41
N ALA A 496 -12.73 1.45 -7.48
CA ALA A 496 -12.92 0.52 -8.58
C ALA A 496 -14.36 -0.02 -8.65
N ASP A 497 -14.96 -0.39 -7.51
CA ASP A 497 -16.35 -0.85 -7.43
C ASP A 497 -17.34 0.23 -7.91
N ASN A 498 -17.19 1.46 -7.41
CA ASN A 498 -18.01 2.59 -7.85
C ASN A 498 -17.81 2.94 -9.32
N ALA A 499 -16.60 2.81 -9.84
CA ALA A 499 -16.29 3.03 -11.24
C ALA A 499 -16.96 1.98 -12.15
N VAL A 500 -16.96 0.69 -11.76
CA VAL A 500 -17.74 -0.36 -12.45
C VAL A 500 -19.23 0.01 -12.44
N GLN A 501 -19.76 0.45 -11.30
CA GLN A 501 -21.16 0.86 -11.17
C GLN A 501 -21.53 2.04 -12.10
N ILE A 502 -20.61 3.00 -12.30
CA ILE A 502 -20.79 4.12 -13.23
C ILE A 502 -20.83 3.62 -14.69
N HIS A 503 -20.07 2.58 -15.02
CA HIS A 503 -20.11 1.96 -16.34
C HIS A 503 -21.40 1.14 -16.58
N GLY A 504 -22.08 0.70 -15.51
CA GLY A 504 -23.24 -0.19 -15.59
C GLY A 504 -22.84 -1.55 -16.14
N GLY A 505 -23.67 -2.14 -17.03
CA GLY A 505 -23.37 -3.45 -17.62
C GLY A 505 -22.03 -3.51 -18.36
N ASN A 506 -21.60 -2.39 -18.96
CA ASN A 506 -20.32 -2.29 -19.65
C ASN A 506 -19.12 -2.41 -18.70
N GLY A 507 -19.27 -2.08 -17.42
CA GLY A 507 -18.22 -2.24 -16.42
C GLY A 507 -17.86 -3.70 -16.15
N TYR A 508 -18.75 -4.63 -16.51
CA TYR A 508 -18.52 -6.07 -16.42
C TYR A 508 -17.98 -6.68 -17.72
N ALA A 509 -17.92 -5.92 -18.81
CA ALA A 509 -17.40 -6.39 -20.08
C ALA A 509 -15.87 -6.25 -20.12
N LEU A 510 -15.20 -7.31 -20.58
CA LEU A 510 -13.75 -7.33 -20.78
C LEU A 510 -13.26 -6.33 -21.83
N GLU A 511 -14.15 -5.70 -22.61
CA GLU A 511 -13.79 -4.58 -23.49
C GLU A 511 -13.34 -3.34 -22.69
N TYR A 512 -13.90 -3.14 -21.50
CA TYR A 512 -13.65 -1.94 -20.70
C TYR A 512 -12.54 -2.19 -19.66
N PRO A 513 -11.50 -1.34 -19.59
CA PRO A 513 -10.39 -1.50 -18.65
C PRO A 513 -10.80 -1.54 -17.17
N ILE A 514 -11.97 -0.99 -16.83
CA ILE A 514 -12.42 -0.97 -15.44
C ILE A 514 -12.67 -2.37 -14.87
N SER A 515 -13.00 -3.35 -15.70
CA SER A 515 -13.14 -4.76 -15.30
C SER A 515 -11.81 -5.34 -14.77
N ARG A 516 -10.70 -4.99 -15.42
CA ARG A 516 -9.34 -5.31 -14.95
C ARG A 516 -9.02 -4.59 -13.65
N VAL A 517 -9.27 -3.28 -13.60
CA VAL A 517 -8.94 -2.44 -12.43
C VAL A 517 -9.70 -2.89 -11.17
N LEU A 518 -10.93 -3.39 -11.30
CA LEU A 518 -11.66 -4.02 -10.20
C LEU A 518 -10.89 -5.20 -9.60
N CYS A 519 -10.34 -6.06 -10.46
CA CYS A 519 -9.56 -7.22 -10.04
C CYS A 519 -8.22 -6.81 -9.42
N ASP A 520 -7.53 -5.85 -10.04
CA ASP A 520 -6.28 -5.28 -9.54
C ASP A 520 -6.45 -4.65 -8.15
N ALA A 521 -7.55 -3.92 -7.93
CA ALA A 521 -7.83 -3.28 -6.65
C ALA A 521 -8.09 -4.29 -5.52
N ARG A 522 -8.70 -5.44 -5.85
CA ARG A 522 -9.10 -6.44 -4.84
C ARG A 522 -7.92 -7.08 -4.12
N ILE A 523 -6.73 -7.13 -4.72
CA ILE A 523 -5.57 -7.80 -4.12
C ILE A 523 -4.93 -6.97 -2.99
N LEU A 524 -5.14 -5.65 -2.99
CA LEU A 524 -4.35 -4.67 -2.23
C LEU A 524 -4.46 -4.85 -0.70
N ASN A 525 -5.56 -5.45 -0.24
CA ASN A 525 -5.79 -5.79 1.15
C ASN A 525 -5.45 -7.26 1.48
N ILE A 526 -4.75 -7.99 0.60
CA ILE A 526 -4.38 -9.41 0.75
C ILE A 526 -2.86 -9.64 0.59
N PHE A 527 -2.30 -9.34 -0.58
CA PHE A 527 -0.99 -9.83 -1.05
C PHE A 527 0.25 -9.41 -0.24
N GLU A 528 0.18 -8.30 0.49
CA GLU A 528 1.28 -7.76 1.32
C GLU A 528 0.81 -7.72 2.80
N GLY A 529 0.17 -8.81 3.21
CA GLY A 529 -0.49 -8.98 4.50
C GLY A 529 -1.96 -8.55 4.46
N ALA A 530 -2.83 -9.36 5.05
CA ALA A 530 -4.25 -9.09 5.11
C ALA A 530 -4.58 -7.79 5.89
N ALA A 531 -5.68 -7.12 5.57
CA ALA A 531 -6.14 -5.92 6.29
C ALA A 531 -6.32 -6.17 7.80
N GLU A 532 -6.79 -7.36 8.17
CA GLU A 532 -7.00 -7.77 9.56
C GLU A 532 -5.67 -7.87 10.30
N ILE A 533 -4.62 -8.41 9.64
CA ILE A 533 -3.27 -8.46 10.20
C ILE A 533 -2.68 -7.05 10.30
N GLN A 534 -2.94 -6.19 9.33
CA GLN A 534 -2.50 -4.80 9.38
C GLN A 534 -3.15 -4.05 10.55
N ALA A 535 -4.47 -4.20 10.75
CA ALA A 535 -5.20 -3.63 11.88
C ALA A 535 -4.71 -4.21 13.22
N GLN A 536 -4.41 -5.51 13.27
CA GLN A 536 -3.81 -6.17 14.43
C GLN A 536 -2.46 -5.55 14.82
N VAL A 537 -1.58 -5.31 13.85
CA VAL A 537 -0.25 -4.72 14.06
C VAL A 537 -0.37 -3.26 14.51
N ILE A 538 -1.23 -2.47 13.85
CA ILE A 538 -1.48 -1.06 14.24
C ILE A 538 -2.01 -1.01 15.67
N GLY A 539 -3.03 -1.81 15.99
CA GLY A 539 -3.66 -1.81 17.31
C GLY A 539 -2.65 -2.14 18.42
N ARG A 540 -1.81 -3.16 18.23
CA ARG A 540 -0.73 -3.49 19.17
C ARG A 540 0.31 -2.37 19.27
N GLY A 541 0.73 -1.81 18.13
CA GLY A 541 1.71 -0.72 18.08
C GLY A 541 1.26 0.52 18.86
N LEU A 542 -0.02 0.89 18.75
CA LEU A 542 -0.60 2.01 19.48
C LEU A 542 -0.59 1.80 21.00
N LEU A 543 -0.90 0.59 21.48
CA LEU A 543 -0.84 0.27 22.91
C LEU A 543 0.61 0.26 23.43
N ASP A 544 1.55 -0.26 22.65
CA ASP A 544 2.98 -0.29 23.03
C ASP A 544 3.62 1.10 23.03
N ALA A 545 3.19 2.00 22.14
CA ALA A 545 3.63 3.40 22.15
C ALA A 545 3.19 4.12 23.43
N GLN A 546 1.94 3.92 23.86
CA GLN A 546 1.41 4.49 25.10
C GLN A 546 2.19 4.02 26.33
N ARG A 547 2.50 2.73 26.42
CA ARG A 547 3.28 2.17 27.52
C ARG A 547 4.67 2.80 27.62
N ARG A 548 5.34 2.99 26.47
CA ARG A 548 6.65 3.64 26.43
C ARG A 548 6.59 5.10 26.85
N ALA A 549 5.55 5.83 26.44
CA ALA A 549 5.33 7.22 26.84
C ALA A 549 5.01 7.36 28.35
N ALA A 550 4.31 6.40 28.95
CA ALA A 550 4.01 6.41 30.39
C ALA A 550 5.21 6.00 31.27
N ALA A 551 6.23 5.38 30.68
CA ALA A 551 7.45 4.94 31.38
C ALA A 551 8.63 5.91 31.24
N ALA A 552 8.54 6.89 30.34
CA ALA A 552 9.49 7.98 30.15
C ALA A 552 9.07 9.21 30.96
#